data_AF-A0A9D7C5E5-F1
#
_entry.id   AF-A0A9D7C5E5-F1
#
_cell.length_a   1.000
_cell.length_b   1.000
_cell.length_c   1.000
_cell.angle_alpha   90.00
_cell.angle_beta   90.00
_cell.angle_gamma   90.00
#
_symmetry.space_group_name_H-M   'P 1'
#
loop_
_entity.id
_entity.type
_entity.pdbx_description
1 polymer ?
#
loop_
_entity_poly.entity_id
_entity_poly.type
_entity_poly.pdbx_seq_one_letter_code
_entity_poly.pdbx_strand_id
1 'polypeptide(L)'
;MKIKSLKISNVLSFKYHNNLTEATEIAFDSDLNILIGQNGSGKSTVLEVINFIFKRVIFKQYYFNEGIYEQRKDQSEGNLKQIFTFGENATYSEFRLNPNWNYENQNQTLQIRIELDSIDIKNLQILNGNKEILSQTLAKYSNLKLDSVDIYQKEYLIEIHLDKKKGEFTFSFDKEDGGTNYLKQYNLYKEIINLYNRENQESPINNLF
;
A
#
# COMPACT_ATOMS: atom_id res chain seq x y z
N MET A 1 -7.88 1.55 -8.51
CA MET A 1 -8.16 2.39 -7.32
C MET A 1 -8.11 3.87 -7.67
N LYS A 2 -8.95 4.69 -7.04
CA LYS A 2 -8.97 6.16 -7.18
C LYS A 2 -8.64 6.86 -5.87
N ILE A 3 -7.93 7.98 -5.94
CA ILE A 3 -7.78 8.91 -4.80
C ILE A 3 -8.98 9.86 -4.86
N LYS A 4 -9.64 10.09 -3.73
CA LYS A 4 -10.78 11.00 -3.61
C LYS A 4 -10.37 12.33 -3.00
N SER A 5 -9.58 12.28 -1.93
CA SER A 5 -9.03 13.48 -1.32
C SER A 5 -7.75 13.22 -0.55
N LEU A 6 -6.98 14.29 -0.35
CA LEU A 6 -5.77 14.32 0.45
C LEU A 6 -5.79 15.55 1.38
N LYS A 7 -5.45 15.35 2.65
CA LYS A 7 -5.19 16.40 3.63
C LYS A 7 -3.79 16.23 4.20
N ILE A 8 -3.08 17.35 4.34
CA ILE A 8 -1.68 17.39 4.77
C ILE A 8 -1.57 18.42 5.90
N SER A 9 -1.04 18.00 7.04
CA SER A 9 -0.71 18.86 8.17
C SER A 9 0.77 18.77 8.49
N ASN A 10 1.42 19.94 8.57
CA ASN A 10 2.82 20.09 8.96
C ASN A 10 3.82 19.32 8.07
N VAL A 11 3.78 19.55 6.75
CA VAL A 11 4.78 19.02 5.82
C VAL A 11 5.20 20.11 4.85
N LEU A 12 6.48 20.47 4.86
CA LEU A 12 7.10 21.47 3.98
C LEU A 12 6.29 22.78 3.90
N SER A 13 5.53 22.97 2.82
CA SER A 13 4.73 24.17 2.55
C SER A 13 3.36 24.16 3.22
N PHE A 14 2.91 23.02 3.74
CA PHE A 14 1.62 22.88 4.43
C PHE A 14 1.77 23.22 5.91
N LYS A 15 0.98 24.18 6.39
CA LYS A 15 0.99 24.60 7.80
C LYS A 15 0.51 23.47 8.71
N TYR A 16 0.85 23.59 10.00
CA TYR A 16 0.31 22.70 11.02
C TYR A 16 -1.16 23.01 11.30
N HIS A 17 -1.93 21.95 11.48
CA HIS A 17 -3.29 21.94 11.99
C HIS A 17 -3.38 20.91 13.12
N ASN A 18 -3.91 21.34 14.27
CA ASN A 18 -4.17 20.44 15.39
C ASN A 18 -5.34 19.48 15.09
N ASN A 19 -6.34 19.99 14.36
CA ASN A 19 -7.45 19.20 13.85
C ASN A 19 -7.36 19.10 12.32
N LEU A 20 -7.19 17.89 11.79
CA LEU A 20 -7.04 17.69 10.36
C LEU A 20 -8.27 18.08 9.54
N THR A 21 -9.46 18.18 10.15
CA THR A 21 -10.65 18.67 9.45
C THR A 21 -10.52 20.11 8.98
N GLU A 22 -9.66 20.89 9.64
CA GLU A 22 -9.36 22.29 9.30
C GLU A 22 -8.28 22.43 8.24
N ALA A 23 -7.56 21.34 7.92
CA ALA A 23 -6.55 21.35 6.87
C ALA A 23 -7.22 21.44 5.50
N THR A 24 -6.54 22.11 4.57
CA THR A 24 -7.01 22.23 3.18
C THR A 24 -7.20 20.85 2.57
N GLU A 25 -8.41 20.59 2.06
CA GLU A 25 -8.73 19.38 1.33
C GLU A 25 -8.36 19.53 -0.14
N ILE A 26 -7.47 18.66 -0.61
CA ILE A 26 -7.15 18.52 -2.03
C ILE A 26 -8.06 17.41 -2.57
N ALA A 27 -9.16 17.80 -3.22
CA ALA A 27 -10.07 16.86 -3.86
C ALA A 27 -9.54 16.45 -5.24
N PHE A 28 -9.77 15.19 -5.61
CA PHE A 28 -9.40 14.64 -6.90
C PHE A 28 -10.65 14.21 -7.67
N ASP A 29 -10.71 14.63 -8.93
CA ASP A 29 -11.74 14.23 -9.89
C ASP A 29 -11.41 12.85 -10.50
N SER A 30 -12.40 12.20 -11.10
CA SER A 30 -12.26 10.83 -11.61
C SER A 30 -11.44 10.71 -12.89
N ASP A 31 -11.29 11.81 -13.63
CA ASP A 31 -10.81 11.78 -15.02
C ASP A 31 -9.45 12.49 -15.16
N LEU A 32 -9.42 13.82 -15.00
CA LEU A 32 -8.20 14.61 -15.15
C LEU A 32 -8.03 15.57 -13.98
N ASN A 33 -6.88 15.46 -13.32
CA ASN A 33 -6.49 16.34 -12.22
C ASN A 33 -5.30 17.20 -12.65
N ILE A 34 -5.47 18.53 -12.62
CA ILE A 34 -4.43 19.48 -12.99
C ILE A 34 -4.04 20.28 -11.74
N LEU A 35 -2.80 20.11 -11.28
CA LEU A 35 -2.26 20.82 -10.12
C LEU A 35 -1.48 22.07 -10.55
N ILE A 36 -2.12 23.24 -10.46
CA ILE A 36 -1.53 24.54 -10.84
C ILE A 36 -1.28 25.39 -9.59
N GLY A 37 -0.20 26.17 -9.60
CA GLY A 37 0.14 27.10 -8.53
C GLY A 37 1.50 27.74 -8.77
N GLN A 38 1.81 28.79 -8.01
CA GLN A 38 3.10 29.48 -8.09
C GLN A 38 4.27 28.59 -7.63
N ASN A 39 5.51 29.02 -7.89
CA ASN A 39 6.68 28.34 -7.35
C ASN A 39 6.64 28.34 -5.81
N GLY A 40 6.96 27.22 -5.19
CA GLY A 40 6.87 27.06 -3.73
C GLY A 40 5.46 26.79 -3.17
N SER A 41 4.42 26.74 -4.01
CA SER A 41 3.03 26.53 -3.55
C SER A 41 2.70 25.10 -3.05
N GLY A 42 3.70 24.21 -2.95
CA GLY A 42 3.50 22.84 -2.44
C GLY A 42 3.10 21.78 -3.46
N LYS A 43 3.10 22.07 -4.76
CA LYS A 43 2.72 21.09 -5.81
C LYS A 43 3.54 19.79 -5.73
N SER A 44 4.86 19.92 -5.67
CA SER A 44 5.76 18.76 -5.54
C SER A 44 5.58 18.03 -4.21
N THR A 45 5.21 18.74 -3.14
CA THR A 45 4.92 18.13 -1.83
C THR A 45 3.70 17.22 -1.90
N VAL A 46 2.64 17.62 -2.63
CA VAL A 46 1.45 16.77 -2.83
C VAL A 46 1.82 15.46 -3.54
N LEU A 47 2.59 15.55 -4.62
CA LEU A 47 3.04 14.36 -5.35
C LEU A 47 3.96 13.45 -4.50
N GLU A 48 4.85 14.05 -3.72
CA GLU A 48 5.74 13.32 -2.82
C GLU A 48 4.96 12.56 -1.73
N VAL A 49 3.94 13.20 -1.14
CA VAL A 49 3.04 12.57 -0.18
C VAL A 49 2.30 11.39 -0.81
N ILE A 50 1.74 11.56 -2.01
CA ILE A 50 1.07 10.47 -2.71
C ILE A 50 2.04 9.32 -2.99
N ASN A 51 3.24 9.61 -3.48
CA ASN A 51 4.27 8.61 -3.75
C ASN A 51 4.66 7.82 -2.47
N PHE A 52 4.84 8.52 -1.35
CA PHE A 52 5.10 7.92 -0.05
C PHE A 52 3.98 6.96 0.38
N ILE A 53 2.73 7.44 0.34
CA ILE A 53 1.56 6.66 0.75
C ILE A 53 1.47 5.36 -0.06
N PHE A 54 1.60 5.44 -1.37
CA PHE A 54 1.46 4.27 -2.23
C PHE A 54 2.61 3.28 -2.03
N LYS A 55 3.85 3.76 -1.90
CA LYS A 55 5.03 2.89 -1.77
C LYS A 55 5.22 2.27 -0.40
N ARG A 56 4.81 2.96 0.67
CA ARG A 56 5.11 2.56 2.06
C ARG A 56 3.89 2.18 2.87
N VAL A 57 2.73 2.77 2.60
CA VAL A 57 1.52 2.57 3.41
C VAL A 57 0.60 1.52 2.79
N ILE A 58 0.23 1.70 1.53
CA ILE A 58 -0.84 0.92 0.88
C ILE A 58 -0.28 -0.36 0.25
N PHE A 59 0.75 -0.28 -0.61
CA PHE A 59 1.28 -1.46 -1.31
C PHE A 59 2.56 -1.98 -0.66
N LYS A 60 2.40 -2.71 0.44
CA LYS A 60 3.54 -3.24 1.18
C LYS A 60 4.41 -4.14 0.29
N GLN A 61 5.72 -4.09 0.52
CA GLN A 61 6.67 -4.84 -0.28
C GLN A 61 6.80 -6.27 0.24
N TYR A 62 6.88 -7.19 -0.70
CA TYR A 62 7.17 -8.60 -0.45
C TYR A 62 8.32 -8.99 -1.38
N TYR A 63 9.23 -9.81 -0.87
CA TYR A 63 10.39 -10.27 -1.62
C TYR A 63 10.20 -11.71 -2.02
N PHE A 64 10.44 -11.98 -3.31
CA PHE A 64 10.53 -13.32 -3.87
C PHE A 64 12.01 -13.70 -4.06
N ASN A 65 12.45 -14.77 -3.42
CA ASN A 65 13.82 -15.27 -3.55
C ASN A 65 13.93 -16.28 -4.69
N GLU A 66 14.25 -15.79 -5.88
CA GLU A 66 14.42 -16.60 -7.10
C GLU A 66 15.48 -17.69 -6.90
N GLY A 67 16.60 -17.39 -6.24
CA GLY A 67 17.71 -18.35 -6.08
C GLY A 67 17.30 -19.58 -5.25
N ILE A 68 16.57 -19.37 -4.14
CA ILE A 68 16.03 -20.48 -3.35
C ILE A 68 14.97 -21.24 -4.16
N TYR A 69 14.13 -20.52 -4.91
CA TYR A 69 13.07 -21.13 -5.72
C TYR A 69 13.62 -22.01 -6.86
N GLU A 70 14.66 -21.59 -7.57
CA GLU A 70 15.28 -22.38 -8.64
C GLU A 70 15.84 -23.71 -8.09
N GLN A 71 16.38 -23.68 -6.88
CA GLN A 71 16.97 -24.84 -6.20
C GLN A 71 15.97 -25.61 -5.32
N ARG A 72 14.68 -25.27 -5.35
CA ARG A 72 13.66 -25.74 -4.39
C ARG A 72 13.58 -27.25 -4.20
N LYS A 73 13.96 -28.04 -5.22
CA LYS A 73 13.94 -29.51 -5.15
C LYS A 73 14.93 -30.08 -4.14
N ASP A 74 16.02 -29.35 -3.87
CA ASP A 74 17.12 -29.76 -3.00
C ASP A 74 17.12 -28.98 -1.66
N GLN A 75 16.11 -28.14 -1.42
CA GLN A 75 16.00 -27.31 -0.23
C GLN A 75 15.22 -28.02 0.88
N SER A 76 15.57 -27.72 2.14
CA SER A 76 14.77 -28.13 3.29
C SER A 76 13.44 -27.35 3.32
N GLU A 77 12.42 -27.93 3.96
CA GLU A 77 11.10 -27.26 4.10
C GLU A 77 11.24 -25.87 4.75
N GLY A 78 12.11 -25.72 5.75
CA GLY A 78 12.37 -24.43 6.40
C GLY A 78 12.94 -23.36 5.45
N ASN A 79 13.82 -23.75 4.52
CA ASN A 79 14.36 -22.83 3.51
C ASN A 79 13.31 -22.45 2.47
N LEU A 80 12.40 -23.37 2.10
CA LEU A 80 11.31 -23.07 1.18
C LEU A 80 10.40 -21.95 1.72
N LYS A 81 10.19 -21.88 3.05
CA LYS A 81 9.40 -20.80 3.67
C LYS A 81 10.05 -19.41 3.58
N GLN A 82 11.30 -19.32 3.12
CA GLN A 82 12.00 -18.06 2.91
C GLN A 82 11.89 -17.55 1.46
N ILE A 83 11.24 -18.31 0.57
CA ILE A 83 11.01 -17.89 -0.82
C ILE A 83 10.15 -16.62 -0.84
N PHE A 84 9.14 -16.54 0.02
CA PHE A 84 8.37 -15.33 0.24
C PHE A 84 8.58 -14.76 1.63
N THR A 85 9.10 -13.53 1.68
CA THR A 85 9.30 -12.79 2.92
C THR A 85 8.67 -11.41 2.88
N PHE A 86 8.25 -10.95 4.05
CA PHE A 86 7.69 -9.61 4.21
C PHE A 86 8.81 -8.57 4.31
N GLY A 87 8.76 -7.56 3.45
CA GLY A 87 9.65 -6.41 3.53
C GLY A 87 9.10 -5.37 4.51
N GLU A 88 9.33 -5.58 5.81
CA GLU A 88 8.96 -4.58 6.80
C GLU A 88 9.83 -3.33 6.61
N ASN A 89 9.18 -2.21 6.30
CA ASN A 89 9.88 -0.98 5.95
C ASN A 89 9.05 0.24 6.41
N ALA A 90 8.90 0.36 7.73
CA ALA A 90 8.15 1.42 8.41
C ALA A 90 8.87 2.78 8.44
N THR A 91 9.92 2.95 7.62
CA THR A 91 10.70 4.17 7.50
C THR A 91 10.23 5.01 6.30
N TYR A 92 10.36 6.34 6.42
CA TYR A 92 10.02 7.28 5.35
C TYR A 92 11.15 8.26 5.02
N SER A 93 12.36 8.01 5.52
CA SER A 93 13.53 8.90 5.39
C SER A 93 13.97 9.18 3.95
N GLU A 94 13.61 8.32 2.99
CA GLU A 94 13.87 8.53 1.56
C GLU A 94 12.94 9.57 0.91
N PHE A 95 11.83 9.93 1.58
CA PHE A 95 10.86 10.89 1.07
C PHE A 95 11.11 12.27 1.66
N ARG A 96 10.85 13.31 0.86
CA ARG A 96 10.97 14.72 1.29
C ARG A 96 9.75 15.16 2.08
N LEU A 97 9.58 14.61 3.28
CA LEU A 97 8.43 14.87 4.16
C LEU A 97 8.81 15.61 5.45
N ASN A 98 9.79 16.50 5.39
CA ASN A 98 10.19 17.30 6.55
C ASN A 98 9.02 18.17 7.06
N PRO A 99 8.97 18.47 8.37
CA PRO A 99 7.99 19.39 8.92
C PRO A 99 7.99 20.74 8.23
N ASN A 100 6.90 21.46 8.40
CA ASN A 100 6.87 22.87 8.03
C ASN A 100 7.84 23.66 8.92
N TRP A 101 8.60 24.56 8.28
CA TRP A 101 9.58 25.45 8.90
C TRP A 101 9.06 26.26 10.09
N ASN A 102 7.77 26.63 10.11
CA ASN A 102 7.16 27.36 11.21
C ASN A 102 6.67 26.45 12.36
N TYR A 103 6.68 25.13 12.17
CA TYR A 103 6.04 24.16 13.06
C TYR A 103 6.89 22.90 13.27
N GLU A 104 8.21 23.02 13.28
CA GLU A 104 9.13 21.88 13.33
C GLU A 104 8.95 20.94 14.53
N ASN A 105 8.43 21.46 15.64
CA ASN A 105 8.20 20.73 16.87
C ASN A 105 6.78 20.13 16.98
N GLN A 106 5.92 20.37 15.99
CA GLN A 106 4.56 19.87 15.97
C GLN A 106 4.48 18.50 15.29
N ASN A 107 3.39 17.77 15.56
CA ASN A 107 3.13 16.50 14.89
C ASN A 107 2.87 16.71 13.40
N GLN A 108 3.21 15.70 12.60
CA GLN A 108 2.92 15.65 11.17
C GLN A 108 1.85 14.60 10.94
N THR A 109 0.80 14.95 10.20
CA THR A 109 -0.33 14.04 9.96
C THR A 109 -0.83 14.20 8.54
N LEU A 110 -1.09 13.07 7.91
CA LEU A 110 -1.62 12.96 6.56
C LEU A 110 -2.92 12.17 6.62
N GLN A 111 -3.84 12.51 5.72
CA GLN A 111 -5.05 11.73 5.53
C GLN A 111 -5.36 11.62 4.05
N ILE A 112 -5.57 10.40 3.59
CA ILE A 112 -5.96 10.12 2.21
C ILE A 112 -7.26 9.34 2.21
N ARG A 113 -8.20 9.76 1.35
CA ARG A 113 -9.40 9.00 1.04
C ARG A 113 -9.22 8.34 -0.30
N ILE A 114 -9.47 7.04 -0.36
CA ILE A 114 -9.37 6.23 -1.58
C ILE A 114 -10.68 5.48 -1.83
N GLU A 115 -10.93 5.14 -3.08
CA GLU A 115 -12.08 4.35 -3.53
C GLU A 115 -11.59 3.20 -4.44
N LEU A 116 -12.03 1.98 -4.14
CA LEU A 116 -11.82 0.82 -5.01
C LEU A 116 -12.67 0.96 -6.27
N ASP A 117 -12.03 0.90 -7.43
CA ASP A 117 -12.69 1.01 -8.71
C ASP A 117 -13.07 -0.37 -9.30
N SER A 118 -13.65 -0.37 -10.49
CA SER A 118 -14.07 -1.61 -11.16
C SER A 118 -12.92 -2.59 -11.42
N ILE A 119 -11.68 -2.12 -11.54
CA ILE A 119 -10.51 -2.98 -11.73
C ILE A 119 -10.17 -3.68 -10.42
N ASP A 120 -10.16 -2.93 -9.31
CA ASP A 120 -9.95 -3.51 -7.98
C ASP A 120 -11.02 -4.55 -7.64
N ILE A 121 -12.29 -4.27 -7.96
CA ILE A 121 -13.38 -5.22 -7.74
C ILE A 121 -13.17 -6.51 -8.55
N LYS A 122 -12.69 -6.43 -9.79
CA LYS A 122 -12.36 -7.62 -10.60
C LYS A 122 -11.18 -8.39 -10.00
N ASN A 123 -10.14 -7.69 -9.54
CA ASN A 123 -9.01 -8.30 -8.85
C ASN A 123 -9.47 -9.07 -7.61
N LEU A 124 -10.32 -8.47 -6.77
CA LEU A 124 -10.91 -9.13 -5.59
C LEU A 124 -11.72 -10.38 -5.96
N GLN A 125 -12.47 -10.37 -7.06
CA GLN A 125 -13.20 -11.55 -7.55
C GLN A 125 -12.27 -12.69 -7.96
N ILE A 126 -11.15 -12.38 -8.64
CA ILE A 126 -10.12 -13.37 -8.98
C ILE A 126 -9.54 -13.98 -7.70
N LEU A 127 -9.20 -13.15 -6.71
CA LEU A 127 -8.64 -13.61 -5.45
C LEU A 127 -9.62 -14.50 -4.67
N ASN A 128 -10.88 -14.10 -4.58
CA ASN A 128 -11.91 -14.90 -3.91
C ASN A 128 -12.16 -16.24 -4.63
N GLY A 129 -12.24 -16.23 -5.96
CA GLY A 129 -12.43 -17.46 -6.76
C GLY A 129 -11.28 -18.46 -6.65
N ASN A 130 -10.07 -18.01 -6.29
CA ASN A 130 -8.87 -18.84 -6.22
C ASN A 130 -8.27 -18.95 -4.81
N LYS A 131 -9.00 -18.52 -3.77
CA LYS A 131 -8.49 -18.36 -2.39
C LYS A 131 -7.81 -19.61 -1.86
N GLU A 132 -8.42 -20.78 -2.06
CA GLU A 132 -7.88 -22.06 -1.56
C GLU A 132 -6.55 -22.40 -2.25
N ILE A 133 -6.52 -22.33 -3.59
CA ILE A 133 -5.33 -22.62 -4.41
C ILE A 133 -4.17 -21.68 -4.05
N LEU A 134 -4.46 -20.38 -3.91
CA LEU A 134 -3.46 -19.39 -3.52
C LEU A 134 -2.97 -19.64 -2.10
N SER A 135 -3.87 -19.93 -1.15
CA SER A 135 -3.47 -20.21 0.24
C SER A 135 -2.56 -21.44 0.34
N GLN A 136 -2.89 -22.52 -0.38
CA GLN A 136 -2.06 -23.72 -0.44
C GLN A 136 -0.70 -23.46 -1.09
N THR A 137 -0.67 -22.66 -2.16
CA THR A 137 0.59 -22.25 -2.80
C THR A 137 1.45 -21.44 -1.83
N LEU A 138 0.87 -20.50 -1.09
CA LEU A 138 1.61 -19.64 -0.15
C LEU A 138 2.21 -20.48 0.97
N ALA A 139 1.41 -21.40 1.50
CA ALA A 139 1.79 -22.26 2.60
C ALA A 139 3.00 -23.13 2.26
N LYS A 140 3.28 -23.43 0.99
CA LYS A 140 4.50 -24.16 0.60
C LYS A 140 5.76 -23.30 0.74
N TYR A 141 5.64 -22.00 0.48
CA TYR A 141 6.76 -21.09 0.21
C TYR A 141 6.88 -19.93 1.20
N SER A 142 6.01 -19.86 2.20
CA SER A 142 6.03 -18.82 3.22
C SER A 142 5.36 -19.26 4.52
N ASN A 143 5.67 -18.53 5.60
CA ASN A 143 4.90 -18.56 6.85
C ASN A 143 3.79 -17.49 6.88
N LEU A 144 3.69 -16.66 5.83
CA LEU A 144 2.63 -15.67 5.67
C LEU A 144 1.26 -16.36 5.47
N LYS A 145 0.21 -15.61 5.77
CA LYS A 145 -1.18 -16.02 5.56
C LYS A 145 -1.90 -14.99 4.68
N LEU A 146 -2.78 -15.48 3.82
CA LEU A 146 -3.67 -14.63 3.07
C LEU A 146 -4.84 -14.24 3.98
N ASP A 147 -5.09 -12.95 4.08
CA ASP A 147 -6.26 -12.43 4.78
C ASP A 147 -7.52 -12.59 3.90
N SER A 148 -8.70 -12.46 4.51
CA SER A 148 -9.93 -12.45 3.72
C SER A 148 -9.97 -11.22 2.82
N VAL A 149 -10.58 -11.37 1.64
CA VAL A 149 -10.76 -10.30 0.66
C VAL A 149 -12.24 -9.94 0.46
N ASP A 150 -13.10 -10.35 1.40
CA ASP A 150 -14.52 -9.97 1.42
C ASP A 150 -14.68 -8.50 1.82
N ILE A 151 -15.27 -7.70 0.94
CA ILE A 151 -15.46 -6.26 1.14
C ILE A 151 -16.88 -5.94 1.59
N TYR A 152 -17.02 -4.94 2.46
CA TYR A 152 -18.32 -4.40 2.88
C TYR A 152 -18.51 -2.95 2.43
N GLN A 153 -17.48 -2.36 1.82
CA GLN A 153 -17.48 -1.01 1.29
C GLN A 153 -16.43 -0.87 0.18
N LYS A 154 -16.37 0.30 -0.43
CA LYS A 154 -15.39 0.62 -1.47
C LYS A 154 -14.50 1.81 -1.12
N GLU A 155 -14.91 2.62 -0.15
CA GLU A 155 -14.17 3.80 0.28
C GLU A 155 -13.48 3.54 1.61
N TYR A 156 -12.24 4.02 1.69
CA TYR A 156 -11.40 3.90 2.86
C TYR A 156 -10.71 5.23 3.15
N LEU A 157 -10.63 5.57 4.43
CA LEU A 157 -9.87 6.70 4.93
C LEU A 157 -8.63 6.17 5.64
N ILE A 158 -7.47 6.65 5.23
CA ILE A 158 -6.19 6.26 5.83
C ILE A 158 -5.62 7.48 6.53
N GLU A 159 -5.43 7.37 7.84
CA GLU A 159 -4.73 8.39 8.64
C GLU A 159 -3.31 7.92 8.93
N ILE A 160 -2.34 8.82 8.73
CA ILE A 160 -0.91 8.51 8.84
C ILE A 160 -0.25 9.55 9.72
N HIS A 161 0.53 9.11 10.69
CA HIS A 161 1.35 9.96 11.55
C HIS A 161 2.82 9.74 11.24
N LEU A 162 3.57 10.82 11.04
CA LEU A 162 5.01 10.76 10.81
C LEU A 162 5.75 11.16 12.09
N ASP A 163 6.70 10.32 12.51
CA ASP A 163 7.63 10.61 13.59
C ASP A 163 8.97 11.06 12.99
N LYS A 164 9.22 12.38 13.00
CA LYS A 164 10.50 12.95 12.50
C LYS A 164 11.70 12.45 13.28
N LYS A 165 11.57 12.25 14.60
CA LYS A 165 12.71 11.88 15.45
C LYS A 165 13.20 10.48 15.14
N LYS A 166 12.28 9.57 14.81
CA LYS A 166 12.60 8.18 14.44
C LYS A 166 12.74 7.97 12.93
N GLY A 167 12.19 8.85 12.12
CA GLY A 167 12.08 8.63 10.67
C GLY A 167 11.09 7.50 10.33
N GLU A 168 10.16 7.23 11.25
CA GLU A 168 9.17 6.16 11.18
C GLU A 168 7.75 6.70 11.05
N PHE A 169 6.83 5.89 10.53
CA PHE A 169 5.42 6.27 10.45
C PHE A 169 4.51 5.19 11.03
N THR A 170 3.35 5.61 11.50
CA THR A 170 2.23 4.73 11.82
C THR A 170 1.03 5.13 10.99
N PHE A 171 0.13 4.18 10.75
CA PHE A 171 -1.09 4.47 10.01
C PHE A 171 -2.22 3.56 10.47
N SER A 172 -3.44 4.00 10.20
CA SER A 172 -4.65 3.22 10.43
C SER A 172 -5.66 3.48 9.32
N PHE A 173 -6.46 2.46 9.03
CA PHE A 173 -7.68 2.63 8.25
C PHE A 173 -8.83 2.98 9.20
N ASP A 174 -9.77 3.80 8.75
CA ASP A 174 -11.01 4.07 9.50
C ASP A 174 -11.82 2.80 9.75
N LYS A 175 -11.71 1.83 8.85
CA LYS A 175 -12.40 0.54 8.87
C LYS A 175 -11.52 -0.53 8.24
N GLU A 176 -11.61 -1.75 8.73
CA GLU A 176 -10.85 -2.90 8.23
C GLU A 176 -11.80 -3.94 7.63
N ASP A 177 -11.52 -4.37 6.40
CA ASP A 177 -12.23 -5.45 5.71
C ASP A 177 -11.33 -6.04 4.60
N GLY A 178 -11.91 -6.82 3.69
CA GLY A 178 -11.15 -7.40 2.59
C GLY A 178 -10.50 -6.40 1.63
N GLY A 179 -10.99 -5.16 1.56
CA GLY A 179 -10.42 -4.14 0.69
C GLY A 179 -9.15 -3.57 1.27
N THR A 180 -9.09 -3.34 2.59
CA THR A 180 -7.84 -2.92 3.25
C THR A 180 -6.79 -4.02 3.20
N ASN A 181 -7.19 -5.29 3.33
CA ASN A 181 -6.31 -6.44 3.15
C ASN A 181 -5.79 -6.55 1.72
N TYR A 182 -6.68 -6.41 0.73
CA TYR A 182 -6.31 -6.38 -0.69
C TYR A 182 -5.25 -5.33 -0.98
N LEU A 183 -5.42 -4.12 -0.47
CA LEU A 183 -4.45 -3.05 -0.62
C LEU A 183 -3.10 -3.43 0.01
N LYS A 184 -3.11 -3.79 1.31
CA LYS A 184 -1.91 -4.15 2.07
C LYS A 184 -1.12 -5.31 1.45
N GLN A 185 -1.82 -6.31 0.92
CA GLN A 185 -1.24 -7.55 0.40
C GLN A 185 -1.19 -7.61 -1.14
N TYR A 186 -1.50 -6.52 -1.86
CA TYR A 186 -1.58 -6.52 -3.33
C TYR A 186 -0.35 -7.15 -4.01
N ASN A 187 0.85 -6.73 -3.58
CA ASN A 187 2.10 -7.27 -4.13
C ASN A 187 2.30 -8.74 -3.80
N LEU A 188 1.89 -9.21 -2.61
CA LEU A 188 1.93 -10.63 -2.26
C LEU A 188 1.03 -11.43 -3.19
N TYR A 189 -0.21 -10.97 -3.42
CA TYR A 189 -1.16 -11.62 -4.33
C TYR A 189 -0.64 -11.70 -5.76
N LYS A 190 0.00 -10.63 -6.25
CA LYS A 190 0.61 -10.62 -7.59
C LYS A 190 1.71 -11.67 -7.70
N GLU A 191 2.65 -11.69 -6.75
CA GLU A 191 3.78 -12.60 -6.82
C GLU A 191 3.37 -14.07 -6.63
N ILE A 192 2.39 -14.35 -5.78
CA ILE A 192 1.90 -15.71 -5.60
C ILE A 192 1.14 -16.24 -6.83
N ILE A 193 0.37 -15.39 -7.52
CA ILE A 193 -0.26 -15.77 -8.80
C ILE A 193 0.82 -16.06 -9.83
N ASN A 194 1.85 -15.22 -9.94
CA ASN A 194 2.97 -15.46 -10.85
C ASN A 194 3.66 -16.80 -10.55
N LEU A 195 3.91 -17.08 -9.27
CA LEU A 195 4.51 -18.34 -8.84
C LEU A 195 3.65 -19.55 -9.21
N TYR A 196 2.36 -19.49 -8.87
CA TYR A 196 1.42 -20.56 -9.20
C TYR A 196 1.38 -20.81 -10.71
N ASN A 197 1.28 -19.75 -11.52
CA ASN A 197 1.23 -19.83 -12.97
C ASN A 197 2.52 -20.41 -13.57
N ARG A 198 3.68 -20.12 -12.97
CA ARG A 198 4.96 -20.71 -13.38
C ARG A 198 5.00 -22.22 -13.16
N GLU A 199 4.34 -22.71 -12.12
CA GLU A 199 4.25 -24.15 -11.81
C GLU A 199 3.09 -24.85 -12.53
N ASN A 200 2.08 -24.12 -12.98
CA ASN A 200 0.82 -24.66 -13.52
C ASN A 200 0.47 -24.04 -14.89
N GLN A 201 1.35 -24.20 -15.87
CA GLN A 201 1.21 -23.58 -17.19
C GLN A 201 -0.04 -24.01 -17.96
N GLU A 202 -0.57 -25.21 -17.69
CA GLU A 202 -1.76 -25.76 -18.35
C GLU A 202 -3.08 -25.22 -17.77
N SER A 203 -3.06 -24.66 -16.55
CA SER A 203 -4.24 -24.12 -15.87
C SER A 203 -3.90 -22.88 -15.05
N PRO A 204 -3.47 -21.78 -15.69
CA PRO A 204 -3.07 -20.56 -14.99
C PRO A 204 -4.27 -19.82 -14.41
N ILE A 205 -4.03 -19.10 -13.32
CA ILE A 205 -4.94 -18.08 -12.77
C ILE A 205 -4.72 -16.78 -13.53
N ASN A 206 -5.79 -16.04 -13.83
CA ASN A 206 -5.68 -14.71 -14.42
C ASN A 206 -4.84 -13.79 -13.53
N ASN A 207 -3.90 -13.07 -14.14
CA ASN A 207 -3.13 -12.05 -13.44
C ASN A 207 -4.06 -10.93 -12.94
N LEU A 208 -3.63 -10.27 -11.85
CA LEU A 208 -4.25 -9.03 -11.43
C LEU A 208 -3.99 -7.95 -12.49
N PHE A 209 -5.00 -7.12 -12.71
CA PHE A 209 -4.98 -5.99 -13.64
C PHE A 209 -4.24 -4.78 -13.06
#